data_AF-A0A9W7ZRH5-F1
#
_entry.id   AF-A0A9W7ZRH5-F1
#
_cell.length_a   1.000
_cell.length_b   1.000
_cell.length_c   1.000
_cell.angle_alpha   90.00
_cell.angle_beta   90.00
_cell.angle_gamma   90.00
#
_symmetry.space_group_name_H-M   'P 1'
#
loop_
_entity.id
_entity.type
_entity.pdbx_description
1 polymer ?
#
loop_
_entity_poly.entity_id
_entity_poly.type
_entity_poly.pdbx_seq_one_letter_code
_entity_poly.pdbx_strand_id
1 'polypeptide(L)'
;MPKLPTDEDRFRKLVWHGKLPIQISLAKEDRAALLGRASPSSPPVYYVMAHRCSYLSLITDDVKAWLEALERAAPDRPSFIKPTQVWYAFNGAPLKWHYPIGLLYDLHSIRHPPGTVSAKPICTTKLPWTITVHLTNFPADRLLRNPSRDTTHHYFMAQYKEAEFMRTGSTKRVMNLPREDQDRLWAGLTTAEFETFWAVNHGAVNADDKDDLPRHVAIRLYSRTDSAVVQVPLPLAEL
;
A
#
# COMPACT_ATOMS: atom_id res chain seq x y z
N MET A 1 -17.66 28.11 18.63
CA MET A 1 -16.20 27.98 18.47
C MET A 1 -15.91 26.59 17.92
N PRO A 2 -15.09 26.44 16.86
CA PRO A 2 -14.65 25.11 16.45
C PRO A 2 -13.83 24.49 17.60
N LYS A 3 -14.18 23.26 18.00
CA LYS A 3 -13.40 22.51 19.01
C LYS A 3 -11.98 22.35 18.49
N LEU A 4 -10.96 22.64 19.32
CA LEU A 4 -9.59 22.32 18.97
C LEU A 4 -9.47 20.81 18.68
N PRO A 5 -8.66 20.38 17.69
CA PRO A 5 -8.43 18.97 17.42
C PRO A 5 -7.93 18.28 18.68
N THR A 6 -8.48 17.11 18.99
CA THR A 6 -7.98 16.29 20.10
C THR A 6 -6.58 15.75 19.76
N ASP A 7 -5.77 15.40 20.76
CA ASP A 7 -4.44 14.81 20.53
C ASP A 7 -4.51 13.53 19.68
N GLU A 8 -5.63 12.79 19.78
CA GLU A 8 -5.93 11.64 18.92
C GLU A 8 -6.07 12.02 17.44
N ASP A 9 -6.81 13.09 17.13
CA ASP A 9 -7.00 13.55 15.75
C ASP A 9 -5.68 14.02 15.15
N ARG A 10 -4.82 14.63 15.97
CA ARG A 10 -3.46 14.98 15.55
C ARG A 10 -2.66 13.73 15.18
N PHE A 11 -2.72 12.68 15.99
CA PHE A 11 -2.02 11.42 15.70
C PHE A 11 -2.58 10.74 14.43
N ARG A 12 -3.91 10.67 14.28
CA ARG A 12 -4.56 10.14 13.07
C ARG A 12 -4.10 10.88 11.81
N LYS A 13 -4.04 12.21 11.87
CA LYS A 13 -3.56 13.04 10.75
C LYS A 13 -2.08 12.79 10.46
N LEU A 14 -1.23 12.65 11.48
CA LEU A 14 0.18 12.32 11.31
C LEU A 14 0.39 10.97 10.60
N VAL A 15 -0.37 9.94 10.99
CA VAL A 15 -0.33 8.62 10.34
C VAL A 15 -0.83 8.72 8.90
N TRP A 16 -1.98 9.35 8.68
CA TRP A 16 -2.62 9.49 7.37
C TRP A 16 -1.75 10.24 6.35
N HIS A 17 -1.14 11.36 6.77
CA HIS A 17 -0.28 12.17 5.93
C HIS A 17 1.16 11.66 5.86
N GLY A 18 1.47 10.52 6.47
CA GLY A 18 2.76 9.87 6.35
C GLY A 18 3.08 9.55 4.88
N LYS A 19 4.14 10.17 4.35
CA LYS A 19 4.61 9.96 2.98
C LYS A 19 5.97 9.27 2.93
N LEU A 20 6.25 8.65 1.80
CA LEU A 20 7.51 7.98 1.51
C LEU A 20 7.99 8.43 0.12
N PRO A 21 9.21 9.00 0.01
CA PRO A 21 9.80 9.27 -1.30
C PRO A 21 10.22 7.94 -1.94
N ILE A 22 9.67 7.65 -3.12
CA ILE A 22 9.95 6.43 -3.88
C ILE A 22 10.65 6.82 -5.18
N GLN A 23 11.74 6.12 -5.48
CA GLN A 23 12.40 6.14 -6.77
C GLN A 23 12.08 4.84 -7.49
N ILE A 24 11.44 4.93 -8.65
CA ILE A 24 11.09 3.80 -9.50
C ILE A 24 12.10 3.72 -10.64
N SER A 25 12.76 2.57 -10.73
CA SER A 25 13.75 2.25 -11.76
C SER A 25 13.24 1.14 -12.65
N LEU A 26 13.49 1.20 -13.97
CA LEU A 26 13.14 0.11 -14.87
C LEU A 26 14.15 -1.04 -14.74
N ALA A 27 13.66 -2.28 -14.71
CA ALA A 27 14.52 -3.47 -14.74
C ALA A 27 15.48 -3.45 -15.93
N LYS A 28 16.71 -3.95 -15.75
CA LYS A 28 17.77 -3.83 -16.76
C LYS A 28 17.39 -4.54 -18.06
N GLU A 29 16.74 -5.68 -17.93
CA GLU A 29 16.29 -6.55 -19.00
C GLU A 29 15.16 -5.87 -19.79
N ASP A 30 14.18 -5.32 -19.08
CA ASP A 30 13.05 -4.62 -19.68
C ASP A 30 13.45 -3.28 -20.30
N ARG A 31 14.47 -2.60 -19.76
CA ARG A 31 15.01 -1.36 -20.33
C ARG A 31 15.58 -1.58 -21.73
N ALA A 32 16.33 -2.66 -21.95
CA ALA A 32 16.88 -2.96 -23.26
C ALA A 32 15.77 -3.26 -24.28
N ALA A 33 14.71 -3.95 -23.84
CA ALA A 33 13.54 -4.24 -24.65
C ALA A 33 12.73 -2.97 -24.97
N LEU A 34 12.44 -2.15 -23.97
CA LEU A 34 11.62 -0.94 -24.08
C LEU A 34 12.31 0.18 -24.87
N LEU A 35 13.58 0.48 -24.56
CA LEU A 35 14.29 1.65 -25.11
C LEU A 35 15.25 1.30 -26.25
N GLY A 36 15.75 0.06 -26.31
CA GLY A 36 16.71 -0.35 -27.32
C GLY A 36 17.92 0.58 -27.42
N ARG A 37 18.19 1.07 -28.65
CA ARG A 37 19.29 2.00 -28.95
C ARG A 37 19.03 3.43 -28.47
N ALA A 38 17.78 3.79 -28.17
CA ALA A 38 17.40 5.07 -27.60
C ALA A 38 17.65 5.13 -26.08
N SER A 39 18.23 4.09 -25.49
CA SER A 39 18.53 4.10 -24.07
C SER A 39 19.50 5.24 -23.72
N PRO A 40 19.11 6.16 -22.83
CA PRO A 40 20.02 7.21 -22.35
C PRO A 40 21.22 6.62 -21.60
N SER A 41 22.29 7.43 -21.49
CA SER A 41 23.51 7.08 -20.75
C SER A 41 23.23 6.85 -19.26
N SER A 42 22.29 7.60 -18.69
CA SER A 42 21.74 7.39 -17.35
C SER A 42 20.39 6.66 -17.45
N PRO A 43 20.14 5.61 -16.64
CA PRO A 43 18.86 4.91 -16.68
C PRO A 43 17.69 5.84 -16.29
N PRO A 44 16.56 5.77 -16.99
CA PRO A 44 15.41 6.60 -16.65
C PRO A 44 14.85 6.18 -15.29
N VAL A 45 14.48 7.17 -14.49
CA VAL A 45 13.90 7.00 -13.16
C VAL A 45 12.66 7.86 -13.03
N TYR A 46 11.70 7.39 -12.25
CA TYR A 46 10.48 8.11 -11.90
C TYR A 46 10.41 8.30 -10.39
N TYR A 47 10.17 9.53 -9.94
CA TYR A 47 10.09 9.85 -8.52
C TYR A 47 8.64 10.17 -8.13
N VAL A 48 8.19 9.60 -7.02
CA VAL A 48 6.84 9.85 -6.49
C VAL A 48 6.86 9.93 -4.96
N MET A 49 6.09 10.87 -4.41
CA MET A 49 5.82 10.95 -2.98
C MET A 49 4.56 10.14 -2.66
N ALA A 50 4.73 8.86 -2.31
CA ALA A 50 3.61 7.97 -2.06
C ALA A 50 3.14 8.04 -0.59
N HIS A 51 1.83 7.93 -0.37
CA HIS A 51 1.26 7.83 0.98
C HIS A 51 1.51 6.43 1.56
N ARG A 52 1.94 6.36 2.83
CA ARG A 52 2.23 5.09 3.52
C ARG A 52 1.00 4.19 3.63
N CYS A 53 -0.18 4.77 3.82
CA CYS A 53 -1.45 4.04 3.90
C CYS A 53 -2.03 3.62 2.53
N SER A 54 -1.41 4.04 1.43
CA SER A 54 -1.85 3.71 0.06
C SER A 54 -1.21 2.40 -0.43
N TYR A 55 -1.53 2.00 -1.65
CA TYR A 55 -1.10 0.73 -2.29
C TYR A 55 -0.30 1.00 -3.56
N LEU A 56 0.63 0.10 -3.91
CA LEU A 56 1.43 0.23 -5.13
C LEU A 56 0.58 0.22 -6.42
N SER A 57 -0.54 -0.50 -6.40
CA SER A 57 -1.50 -0.53 -7.50
C SER A 57 -2.11 0.85 -7.81
N LEU A 58 -2.20 1.74 -6.82
CA LEU A 58 -2.76 3.08 -6.99
C LEU A 58 -1.81 4.06 -7.70
N ILE A 59 -0.50 3.84 -7.60
CA ILE A 59 0.51 4.60 -8.34
C ILE A 59 0.84 3.95 -9.69
N THR A 60 0.31 2.76 -9.97
CA THR A 60 0.67 1.97 -11.15
C THR A 60 0.25 2.65 -12.44
N ASP A 61 -0.87 3.37 -12.45
CA ASP A 61 -1.34 4.06 -13.66
C ASP A 61 -0.44 5.25 -14.04
N ASP A 62 0.05 6.00 -13.04
CA ASP A 62 1.05 7.06 -13.28
C ASP A 62 2.38 6.48 -13.79
N VAL A 63 2.80 5.33 -13.22
CA VAL A 63 4.01 4.63 -13.67
C VAL A 63 3.85 4.10 -15.10
N LYS A 64 2.67 3.59 -15.47
CA LYS A 64 2.37 3.17 -16.85
C LYS A 64 2.46 4.35 -17.80
N ALA A 65 1.85 5.49 -17.47
CA ALA A 65 1.93 6.69 -18.30
C ALA A 65 3.38 7.15 -18.52
N TRP A 66 4.22 7.07 -17.47
CA TRP A 66 5.66 7.32 -17.58
C TRP A 66 6.36 6.31 -18.50
N LEU A 67 6.07 5.01 -18.36
CA LEU A 67 6.61 3.96 -19.23
C LEU A 67 6.19 4.13 -20.70
N GLU A 68 4.93 4.47 -20.95
CA GLU A 68 4.39 4.74 -22.29
C GLU A 68 5.03 5.98 -22.92
N ALA A 69 5.35 6.99 -22.12
CA ALA A 69 6.12 8.15 -22.59
C ALA A 69 7.56 7.76 -23.00
N LEU A 70 8.19 6.85 -22.25
CA LEU A 70 9.49 6.29 -22.59
C LEU A 70 9.44 5.44 -23.87
N GLU A 71 8.40 4.61 -24.02
CA GLU A 71 8.19 3.79 -25.22
C GLU A 71 8.01 4.67 -26.47
N ARG A 72 7.20 5.73 -26.39
CA ARG A 72 7.00 6.68 -27.51
C ARG A 72 8.29 7.40 -27.93
N ALA A 73 9.25 7.58 -27.02
CA ALA A 73 10.54 8.17 -27.34
C ALA A 73 11.47 7.24 -28.13
N ALA A 74 11.14 5.94 -28.22
CA ALA A 74 11.84 4.93 -29.02
C ALA A 74 10.95 4.47 -30.19
N PRO A 75 10.81 5.29 -31.26
CA PRO A 75 9.92 4.99 -32.38
C PRO A 75 10.28 3.65 -33.08
N ASP A 76 9.30 3.09 -33.79
CA ASP A 76 9.40 1.86 -34.61
C ASP A 76 9.43 0.52 -33.86
N ARG A 77 8.85 0.45 -32.65
CA ARG A 77 8.70 -0.79 -31.88
C ARG A 77 7.24 -1.10 -31.51
N PRO A 78 6.83 -2.38 -31.52
CA PRO A 78 5.52 -2.77 -31.00
C PRO A 78 5.46 -2.50 -29.49
N SER A 79 4.26 -2.22 -28.97
CA SER A 79 4.11 -1.96 -27.53
C SER A 79 4.54 -3.18 -26.72
N PHE A 80 5.53 -2.96 -25.87
CA PHE A 80 6.11 -3.93 -24.97
C PHE A 80 5.40 -3.93 -23.61
N ILE A 81 4.72 -2.83 -23.28
CA ILE A 81 4.05 -2.64 -22.00
C ILE A 81 2.72 -3.43 -22.03
N LYS A 82 2.67 -4.53 -21.29
CA LYS A 82 1.43 -5.26 -21.03
C LYS A 82 0.92 -4.90 -19.64
N PRO A 83 -0.25 -4.25 -19.50
CA PRO A 83 -0.75 -3.81 -18.20
C PRO A 83 -0.84 -4.90 -17.13
N THR A 84 -1.12 -6.14 -17.55
CA THR A 84 -1.23 -7.32 -16.67
C THR A 84 0.11 -7.88 -16.20
N GLN A 85 1.23 -7.40 -16.75
CA GLN A 85 2.58 -7.87 -16.44
C GLN A 85 3.41 -6.88 -15.65
N VAL A 86 2.88 -5.69 -15.34
CA VAL A 86 3.60 -4.70 -14.50
C VAL A 86 3.65 -5.19 -13.06
N TRP A 87 4.85 -5.32 -12.50
CA TRP A 87 5.05 -5.64 -11.08
C TRP A 87 6.29 -4.94 -10.52
N TYR A 88 6.39 -4.89 -9.19
CA TYR A 88 7.46 -4.18 -8.49
C TYR A 88 8.33 -5.12 -7.67
N ALA A 89 9.61 -4.83 -7.59
CA ALA A 89 10.58 -5.54 -6.79
C ALA A 89 11.41 -4.59 -5.92
N PHE A 90 11.88 -5.09 -4.78
CA PHE A 90 12.90 -4.44 -3.98
C PHE A 90 14.02 -5.44 -3.69
N ASN A 91 15.26 -5.13 -4.08
CA ASN A 91 16.42 -6.02 -3.96
C ASN A 91 16.14 -7.45 -4.47
N GLY A 92 15.44 -7.56 -5.60
CA GLY A 92 15.07 -8.84 -6.22
C GLY A 92 13.86 -9.56 -5.59
N ALA A 93 13.32 -9.06 -4.47
CA ALA A 93 12.11 -9.62 -3.86
C ALA A 93 10.85 -8.97 -4.45
N PRO A 94 9.88 -9.74 -4.98
CA PRO A 94 8.61 -9.21 -5.47
C PRO A 94 7.79 -8.54 -4.36
N LEU A 95 7.26 -7.35 -4.63
CA LEU A 95 6.45 -6.57 -3.70
C LEU A 95 4.96 -6.87 -3.88
N LYS A 96 4.29 -7.26 -2.79
CA LYS A 96 2.85 -7.56 -2.77
C LYS A 96 2.04 -6.27 -2.87
N TRP A 97 1.43 -6.02 -4.03
CA TRP A 97 0.68 -4.78 -4.27
C TRP A 97 -0.50 -4.54 -3.32
N HIS A 98 -1.08 -5.60 -2.76
CA HIS A 98 -2.18 -5.57 -1.80
C HIS A 98 -1.73 -5.26 -0.36
N TYR A 99 -0.42 -5.06 -0.12
CA TYR A 99 0.08 -4.56 1.15
C TYR A 99 0.24 -3.03 1.09
N PRO A 100 -0.06 -2.30 2.17
CA PRO A 100 0.20 -0.88 2.23
C PRO A 100 1.67 -0.55 1.95
N ILE A 101 1.92 0.55 1.26
CA ILE A 101 3.27 1.00 0.87
C ILE A 101 4.19 1.15 2.09
N GLY A 102 3.67 1.72 3.18
CA GLY A 102 4.41 1.88 4.43
C GLY A 102 4.82 0.53 5.03
N LEU A 103 3.92 -0.46 5.01
CA LEU A 103 4.19 -1.81 5.49
C LEU A 103 5.28 -2.48 4.64
N LEU A 104 5.18 -2.40 3.31
CA LEU A 104 6.21 -2.94 2.41
C LEU A 104 7.58 -2.31 2.70
N TYR A 105 7.63 -0.98 2.84
CA TYR A 105 8.86 -0.29 3.18
C TYR A 105 9.45 -0.77 4.51
N ASP A 106 8.62 -0.80 5.57
CA ASP A 106 9.07 -1.16 6.92
C ASP A 106 9.55 -2.63 6.96
N LEU A 107 8.82 -3.56 6.34
CA LEU A 107 9.17 -4.98 6.26
C LEU A 107 10.52 -5.23 5.57
N HIS A 108 10.81 -4.47 4.52
CA HIS A 108 12.03 -4.66 3.72
C HIS A 108 13.22 -3.82 4.23
N SER A 109 12.98 -2.69 4.88
CA SER A 109 14.01 -1.71 5.26
C SER A 109 14.43 -1.78 6.72
N ILE A 110 13.55 -2.19 7.63
CA ILE A 110 13.86 -2.28 9.05
C ILE A 110 14.48 -3.65 9.37
N ARG A 111 15.57 -3.63 10.14
CA ARG A 111 16.19 -4.86 10.67
C ARG A 111 16.44 -4.73 12.17
N HIS A 112 16.26 -5.84 12.87
CA HIS A 112 16.77 -6.00 14.23
C HIS A 112 18.15 -6.65 14.18
N PRO A 113 19.12 -6.19 14.98
CA PRO A 113 20.37 -6.91 15.16
C PRO A 113 20.10 -8.34 15.65
N PRO A 114 20.82 -9.35 15.14
CA PRO A 114 20.65 -10.72 15.59
C PRO A 114 20.95 -10.85 17.10
N GLY A 115 20.08 -11.55 17.83
CA GLY A 115 20.29 -11.86 19.25
C GLY A 115 19.78 -10.83 20.26
N THR A 116 19.15 -9.73 19.83
CA THR A 116 18.66 -8.69 20.75
C THR A 116 17.23 -8.25 20.43
N VAL A 117 16.25 -8.81 21.15
CA VAL A 117 14.82 -8.42 21.02
C VAL A 117 14.59 -6.97 21.50
N SER A 118 15.45 -6.45 22.37
CA SER A 118 15.36 -5.09 22.93
C SER A 118 16.19 -4.03 22.20
N ALA A 119 16.95 -4.39 21.15
CA ALA A 119 17.78 -3.40 20.46
C ALA A 119 16.95 -2.55 19.49
N LYS A 120 17.29 -1.26 19.42
CA LYS A 120 16.64 -0.30 18.54
C LYS A 120 16.71 -0.79 17.09
N PRO A 121 15.58 -0.87 16.36
CA PRO A 121 15.58 -1.25 14.96
C PRO A 121 16.45 -0.31 14.13
N ILE A 122 17.20 -0.88 13.18
CA ILE A 122 18.07 -0.15 12.26
C ILE A 122 17.39 -0.08 10.90
N CYS A 123 17.20 1.13 10.37
CA CYS A 123 16.79 1.32 8.99
C CYS A 123 18.00 1.09 8.08
N THR A 124 17.96 0.01 7.31
CA THR A 124 19.05 -0.41 6.41
C THR A 124 18.95 0.20 5.01
N THR A 125 17.81 0.81 4.70
CA THR A 125 17.54 1.42 3.39
C THR A 125 17.70 2.94 3.50
N LYS A 126 18.42 3.54 2.54
CA LYS A 126 18.49 4.99 2.37
C LYS A 126 17.28 5.46 1.55
N LEU A 127 16.75 6.64 1.89
CA LEU A 127 15.76 7.32 1.06
C LEU A 127 16.45 8.05 -0.10
N PRO A 128 15.79 8.19 -1.27
CA PRO A 128 14.46 7.67 -1.62
C PRO A 128 14.42 6.14 -1.72
N TRP A 129 13.29 5.54 -1.35
CA TRP A 129 13.10 4.09 -1.43
C TRP A 129 13.15 3.65 -2.90
N THR A 130 14.23 2.98 -3.29
CA THR A 130 14.46 2.60 -4.68
C THR A 130 13.84 1.24 -4.96
N ILE A 131 12.77 1.23 -5.74
CA ILE A 131 12.10 0.01 -6.21
C ILE A 131 12.32 -0.15 -7.72
N THR A 132 12.27 -1.40 -8.18
CA THR A 132 12.40 -1.75 -9.59
C THR A 132 11.05 -2.14 -10.14
N VAL A 133 10.62 -1.51 -11.25
CA VAL A 133 9.46 -1.94 -12.02
C VAL A 133 9.90 -2.93 -13.09
N HIS A 134 9.15 -4.00 -13.21
CA HIS A 134 9.33 -5.06 -14.18
C HIS A 134 8.10 -5.13 -15.10
N LEU A 135 8.34 -5.41 -16.38
CA LEU A 135 7.34 -5.55 -17.43
C LEU A 135 7.25 -6.99 -17.94
N THR A 136 8.26 -7.81 -17.65
CA THR A 136 8.31 -9.24 -17.98
C THR A 136 8.44 -10.11 -16.73
N ASN A 137 8.38 -11.43 -16.91
CA ASN A 137 8.63 -12.43 -15.85
C ASN A 137 7.77 -12.23 -14.59
N PHE A 138 6.46 -12.00 -14.77
CA PHE A 138 5.53 -11.83 -13.66
C PHE A 138 5.55 -13.06 -12.72
N PRO A 139 5.91 -12.91 -11.43
CA PRO A 139 6.02 -14.01 -10.48
C PRO A 139 4.65 -14.45 -9.98
N ALA A 140 3.96 -15.25 -10.79
CA ALA A 140 2.58 -15.70 -10.54
C ALA A 140 2.44 -16.64 -9.32
N ASP A 141 3.54 -17.23 -8.86
CA ASP A 141 3.64 -18.06 -7.65
C ASP A 141 3.65 -17.21 -6.36
N ARG A 142 4.06 -15.93 -6.44
CA ARG A 142 4.26 -15.05 -5.27
C ARG A 142 3.36 -13.82 -5.24
N LEU A 143 2.87 -13.40 -6.40
CA LEU A 143 2.04 -12.20 -6.54
C LEU A 143 0.65 -12.53 -7.09
N LEU A 144 -0.35 -11.87 -6.50
CA LEU A 144 -1.70 -11.85 -7.04
C LEU A 144 -1.70 -11.11 -8.38
N ARG A 145 -2.37 -11.66 -9.39
CA ARG A 145 -2.50 -11.05 -10.72
C ARG A 145 -3.36 -9.79 -10.69
N ASN A 146 -3.25 -8.99 -11.75
CA ASN A 146 -4.08 -7.82 -12.03
C ASN A 146 -4.05 -6.74 -10.92
N PRO A 147 -2.90 -6.10 -10.67
CA PRO A 147 -2.87 -4.89 -9.85
C PRO A 147 -3.62 -3.77 -10.59
N SER A 148 -4.91 -3.59 -10.26
CA SER A 148 -5.75 -2.52 -10.79
C SER A 148 -6.39 -1.76 -9.64
N ARG A 149 -6.84 -0.54 -9.92
CA ARG A 149 -7.58 0.26 -8.96
C ARG A 149 -8.84 -0.48 -8.47
N ASP A 150 -9.51 -1.21 -9.34
CA ASP A 150 -10.71 -2.00 -9.02
C ASP A 150 -10.41 -3.22 -8.12
N THR A 151 -9.40 -4.02 -8.45
CA THR A 151 -9.03 -5.17 -7.61
C THR A 151 -8.51 -4.73 -6.25
N THR A 152 -7.85 -3.57 -6.19
CA THR A 152 -7.41 -2.96 -4.93
C THR A 152 -8.58 -2.43 -4.12
N HIS A 153 -9.58 -1.85 -4.76
CA HIS A 153 -10.81 -1.42 -4.09
C HIS A 153 -11.53 -2.61 -3.43
N HIS A 154 -11.73 -3.70 -4.19
CA HIS A 154 -12.35 -4.92 -3.67
C HIS A 154 -11.54 -5.52 -2.50
N TYR A 155 -10.21 -5.57 -2.63
CA TYR A 155 -9.34 -6.02 -1.55
C TYR A 155 -9.46 -5.12 -0.32
N PHE A 156 -9.38 -3.80 -0.48
CA PHE A 156 -9.53 -2.84 0.62
C PHE A 156 -10.85 -3.06 1.38
N MET A 157 -11.97 -3.22 0.65
CA MET A 157 -13.27 -3.46 1.26
C MET A 157 -13.35 -4.81 1.97
N ALA A 158 -12.71 -5.86 1.45
CA ALA A 158 -12.61 -7.14 2.13
C ALA A 158 -11.86 -7.02 3.46
N GLN A 159 -10.70 -6.33 3.46
CA GLN A 159 -9.91 -6.10 4.67
C GLN A 159 -10.66 -5.24 5.69
N TYR A 160 -11.41 -4.25 5.23
CA TYR A 160 -12.20 -3.38 6.09
C TYR A 160 -13.34 -4.14 6.78
N LYS A 161 -14.04 -5.00 6.03
CA LYS A 161 -15.07 -5.91 6.59
C LYS A 161 -14.50 -6.87 7.60
N GLU A 162 -13.35 -7.46 7.32
CA GLU A 162 -12.67 -8.37 8.24
C GLU A 162 -12.23 -7.67 9.53
N ALA A 163 -11.67 -6.47 9.41
CA ALA A 163 -11.29 -5.67 10.58
C ALA A 163 -12.50 -5.35 11.46
N GLU A 164 -13.64 -4.97 10.86
CA GLU A 164 -14.86 -4.74 11.64
C GLU A 164 -15.40 -6.02 12.28
N PHE A 165 -15.36 -7.15 11.57
CA PHE A 165 -15.78 -8.43 12.15
C PHE A 165 -14.92 -8.82 13.36
N MET A 166 -13.59 -8.63 13.31
CA MET A 166 -12.72 -8.86 14.45
C MET A 166 -13.10 -7.97 15.64
N ARG A 167 -13.42 -6.70 15.34
CA ARG A 167 -13.66 -5.66 16.32
C ARG A 167 -15.01 -5.80 17.03
N THR A 168 -16.08 -6.13 16.31
CA THR A 168 -17.45 -6.16 16.87
C THR A 168 -18.12 -7.54 16.81
N GLY A 169 -17.52 -8.50 16.12
CA GLY A 169 -18.11 -9.82 15.84
C GLY A 169 -19.16 -9.82 14.72
N SER A 170 -19.30 -8.70 13.99
CA SER A 170 -20.34 -8.53 12.97
C SER A 170 -19.86 -7.62 11.85
N THR A 171 -20.19 -7.95 10.60
CA THR A 171 -19.93 -7.06 9.44
C THR A 171 -21.10 -6.13 9.13
N LYS A 172 -22.19 -6.17 9.93
CA LYS A 172 -23.44 -5.45 9.63
C LYS A 172 -23.24 -3.95 9.44
N ARG A 173 -22.38 -3.31 10.24
CA ARG A 173 -22.13 -1.85 10.15
C ARG A 173 -21.60 -1.48 8.77
N VAL A 174 -20.56 -2.17 8.31
CA VAL A 174 -19.96 -1.96 6.98
C VAL A 174 -20.91 -2.38 5.87
N MET A 175 -21.62 -3.50 6.03
CA MET A 175 -22.55 -4.00 5.01
C MET A 175 -23.79 -3.12 4.83
N ASN A 176 -24.20 -2.40 5.88
CA ASN A 176 -25.33 -1.47 5.85
C ASN A 176 -24.94 -0.07 5.40
N LEU A 177 -23.64 0.23 5.23
CA LEU A 177 -23.23 1.51 4.65
C LEU A 177 -23.78 1.65 3.23
N PRO A 178 -24.37 2.81 2.88
CA PRO A 178 -24.74 3.11 1.52
C PRO A 178 -23.55 2.93 0.57
N ARG A 179 -23.83 2.53 -0.67
CA ARG A 179 -22.78 2.37 -1.70
C ARG A 179 -21.97 3.66 -1.88
N GLU A 180 -22.64 4.81 -1.84
CA GLU A 180 -22.00 6.12 -1.93
C GLU A 180 -20.98 6.33 -0.80
N ASP A 181 -21.27 5.91 0.42
CA ASP A 181 -20.35 6.04 1.55
C ASP A 181 -19.17 5.06 1.46
N GLN A 182 -19.39 3.86 0.94
CA GLN A 182 -18.31 2.92 0.61
C GLN A 182 -17.38 3.51 -0.46
N ASP A 183 -17.95 4.09 -1.52
CA ASP A 183 -17.20 4.75 -2.58
C ASP A 183 -16.48 6.01 -2.05
N ARG A 184 -17.06 6.75 -1.10
CA ARG A 184 -16.41 7.89 -0.43
C ARG A 184 -15.24 7.47 0.45
N LEU A 185 -15.34 6.36 1.20
CA LEU A 185 -14.22 5.78 1.93
C LEU A 185 -13.05 5.49 0.98
N TRP A 186 -13.34 4.80 -0.12
CA TRP A 186 -12.32 4.49 -1.12
C TRP A 186 -11.75 5.75 -1.78
N ALA A 187 -12.60 6.70 -2.16
CA ALA A 187 -12.19 7.95 -2.77
C ALA A 187 -11.22 8.70 -1.83
N GLY A 188 -11.58 8.87 -0.56
CA GLY A 188 -10.75 9.52 0.45
C GLY A 188 -9.37 8.87 0.58
N LEU A 189 -9.28 7.54 0.57
CA LEU A 189 -7.98 6.84 0.57
C LEU A 189 -7.17 7.13 -0.69
N THR A 190 -7.81 7.11 -1.86
CA THR A 190 -7.11 7.29 -3.14
C THR A 190 -6.67 8.71 -3.43
N THR A 191 -7.44 9.71 -2.98
CA THR A 191 -7.08 11.14 -3.09
C THR A 191 -6.25 11.62 -1.90
N ALA A 192 -6.06 10.77 -0.89
CA ALA A 192 -5.44 11.08 0.38
C ALA A 192 -6.14 12.21 1.17
N GLU A 193 -7.43 12.40 0.95
CA GLU A 193 -8.26 13.37 1.67
C GLU A 193 -8.75 12.81 3.02
N PHE A 194 -8.12 13.29 4.09
CA PHE A 194 -8.38 12.83 5.47
C PHE A 194 -9.86 12.97 5.85
N GLU A 195 -10.43 14.16 5.64
CA GLU A 195 -11.77 14.48 6.11
C GLU A 195 -12.85 13.64 5.40
N THR A 196 -12.64 13.31 4.11
CA THR A 196 -13.57 12.47 3.35
C THR A 196 -13.58 11.04 3.86
N PHE A 197 -12.40 10.48 4.16
CA PHE A 197 -12.29 9.14 4.72
C PHE A 197 -12.85 9.06 6.15
N TRP A 198 -12.43 9.98 7.02
CA TRP A 198 -12.77 9.93 8.43
C TRP A 198 -14.22 10.30 8.73
N ALA A 199 -14.88 11.11 7.88
CA ALA A 199 -16.31 11.38 8.01
C ALA A 199 -17.16 10.09 7.98
N VAL A 200 -16.81 9.14 7.10
CA VAL A 200 -17.51 7.86 7.01
C VAL A 200 -16.94 6.86 8.04
N ASN A 201 -15.61 6.81 8.18
CA ASN A 201 -14.95 5.85 9.08
C ASN A 201 -15.34 6.06 10.54
N HIS A 202 -15.53 7.31 10.99
CA HIS A 202 -16.01 7.58 12.34
C HIS A 202 -17.40 7.00 12.60
N GLY A 203 -18.36 7.18 11.68
CA GLY A 203 -19.70 6.62 11.84
C GLY A 203 -19.74 5.09 11.78
N ALA A 204 -18.84 4.47 11.01
CA ALA A 204 -18.73 3.02 10.91
C ALA A 204 -18.05 2.38 12.13
N VAL A 205 -17.03 3.04 12.69
CA VAL A 205 -16.18 2.50 13.77
C VAL A 205 -16.67 2.91 15.17
N ASN A 206 -17.10 4.16 15.34
CA ASN A 206 -17.58 4.68 16.62
C ASN A 206 -19.10 4.77 16.58
N ALA A 207 -19.79 3.65 16.87
CA ALA A 207 -21.19 3.75 17.24
C ALA A 207 -21.27 4.46 18.60
N ASP A 208 -22.26 5.34 18.78
CA ASP A 208 -22.46 6.23 19.93
C ASP A 208 -22.65 5.53 21.30
N ASP A 209 -22.54 4.20 21.37
CA ASP A 209 -22.62 3.46 22.61
C ASP A 209 -21.28 3.52 23.36
N LYS A 210 -21.28 4.27 24.46
CA LYS A 210 -20.15 4.37 25.41
C LYS A 210 -19.73 3.02 26.02
N ASP A 211 -20.53 1.97 25.85
CA ASP A 211 -20.26 0.60 26.34
C ASP A 211 -19.76 -0.37 25.23
N ASP A 212 -19.66 0.06 23.96
CA ASP A 212 -19.26 -0.81 22.84
C ASP A 212 -17.73 -0.78 22.61
N LEU A 213 -16.97 -1.20 23.62
CA LEU A 213 -15.54 -1.44 23.45
C LEU A 213 -15.30 -2.55 22.43
N PRO A 214 -14.25 -2.43 21.59
CA PRO A 214 -13.93 -3.45 20.61
C PRO A 214 -13.62 -4.79 21.30
N ARG A 215 -14.24 -5.88 20.84
CA ARG A 215 -14.04 -7.25 21.37
C ARG A 215 -12.60 -7.71 21.17
N HIS A 216 -12.06 -7.51 19.97
CA HIS A 216 -10.68 -7.81 19.63
C HIS A 216 -10.01 -6.66 18.88
N VAL A 217 -8.69 -6.63 18.94
CA VAL A 217 -7.89 -5.71 18.11
C VAL A 217 -7.55 -6.38 16.79
N ALA A 218 -7.88 -5.73 15.67
CA ALA A 218 -7.56 -6.21 14.33
C ALA A 218 -6.07 -5.99 14.02
N ILE A 219 -5.22 -6.96 14.39
CA ILE A 219 -3.76 -6.90 14.21
C ILE A 219 -3.29 -8.02 13.29
N ARG A 220 -2.33 -7.71 12.42
CA ARG A 220 -1.57 -8.68 11.63
C ARG A 220 -0.09 -8.51 11.87
N LEU A 221 0.59 -9.60 12.17
CA LEU A 221 2.03 -9.67 12.35
C LEU A 221 2.66 -10.26 11.09
N TYR A 222 3.56 -9.52 10.48
CA TYR A 222 4.22 -9.91 9.24
C TYR A 222 5.64 -10.37 9.53
N SER A 223 5.95 -11.63 9.18
CA SER A 223 7.32 -12.13 9.23
C SER A 223 8.02 -11.97 7.88
N ARG A 224 9.30 -11.56 7.92
CA ARG A 224 10.14 -11.42 6.74
C ARG A 224 10.67 -12.76 6.22
N THR A 225 10.93 -13.72 7.10
CA THR A 225 11.62 -14.98 6.75
C THR A 225 10.71 -15.93 5.98
N ASP A 226 9.49 -16.12 6.48
CA ASP A 226 8.61 -17.18 5.95
C ASP A 226 7.48 -16.61 5.08
N SER A 227 7.44 -15.29 4.87
CA SER A 227 6.30 -14.59 4.26
C SER A 227 4.96 -14.86 4.97
N ALA A 228 5.00 -15.47 6.16
CA ALA A 228 3.85 -15.82 6.96
C ALA A 228 3.23 -14.55 7.56
N VAL A 229 1.90 -14.51 7.53
CA VAL A 229 1.09 -13.50 8.19
C VAL A 229 0.38 -14.19 9.33
N VAL A 230 0.67 -13.75 10.55
CA VAL A 230 0.02 -14.25 11.76
C VAL A 230 -1.08 -13.25 12.13
N GLN A 231 -2.31 -13.74 12.22
CA GLN A 231 -3.46 -12.98 12.68
C GLN A 231 -4.11 -13.78 13.79
N VAL A 232 -4.16 -13.20 14.98
CA VAL A 232 -4.71 -13.83 16.18
C VAL A 232 -5.75 -12.87 16.75
N PRO A 233 -6.95 -13.35 17.12
CA PRO A 233 -7.90 -12.54 17.87
C PRO A 233 -7.31 -12.24 19.24
N LEU A 234 -6.89 -10.99 19.45
CA LEU A 234 -6.40 -10.51 20.75
C LEU A 234 -7.54 -9.76 21.44
N PRO A 235 -8.10 -10.31 22.53
CA PRO A 235 -9.15 -9.63 23.28
C PRO A 235 -8.63 -8.31 23.84
N LEU A 236 -9.44 -7.25 23.77
CA LEU A 236 -9.04 -5.96 24.33
C LEU A 236 -8.76 -6.03 25.84
N ALA A 237 -9.46 -6.91 26.56
CA ALA A 237 -9.29 -7.11 27.99
C ALA A 237 -7.91 -7.69 28.39
N GLU A 238 -7.14 -8.22 27.43
CA GLU A 238 -5.83 -8.82 27.66
C GLU A 238 -4.66 -7.87 27.32
N LEU A 239 -4.95 -6.63 26.89
CA LEU A 239 -3.97 -5.58 26.53
C LEU A 239 -3.91 -4.48 27.58
#